data_AF-A0A3N2HKF8-F1
#
_entry.id   AF-A0A3N2HKF8-F1
#
_cell.length_a   1.000
_cell.length_b   1.000
_cell.length_c   1.000
_cell.angle_alpha   90.00
_cell.angle_beta   90.00
_cell.angle_gamma   90.00
#
_symmetry.space_group_name_H-M   'P 1'
#
loop_
_entity.id
_entity.type
_entity.pdbx_description
1 polymer ?
#
loop_
_entity_poly.entity_id
_entity_poly.type
_entity_poly.pdbx_seq_one_letter_code
_entity_poly.pdbx_strand_id
1 'polypeptide(L)'
;MTDDATTSVKLLHPLLDTHGPGWVESRSSKPVVGVSSGLSALFVDCAEFGTRVALVTGPESRLTYSLFHLLDVLGGVWLTRASDGSLRRAVTLEPLRSPAHGLGVTEDGYPLPRDEAPSAVRLDAGRSVDPDAVPWTQLAVVTHHRARAEARLGGTLERLVEALAPGTRTLWGTTEPATAIWDRDFFTAAARSRMPSETRFHVAGGDASGPRYRGWVRVSRSDDGVVEETRIVVTGAVAPGVVADALADVAGRQQVLLATAWSMSGRADATVSAHDRVAPQPVAAVIGARSVRGMHLDVEGLVRRVGGRVLGSSRTPSVLVSFDEGPAGDAGAGAGADDGAAAAARWQRFADAVDVVGADEILAAMTPPGVRRAS
;
A
#
# COMPACT_ATOMS: atom_id res chain seq x y z
N MET A 1 9.15 30.13 -35.73
CA MET A 1 8.31 31.01 -34.88
C MET A 1 7.47 30.07 -34.06
N THR A 2 8.02 29.69 -32.92
CA THR A 2 7.61 28.55 -32.10
C THR A 2 6.47 28.99 -31.20
N ASP A 3 5.34 28.32 -31.33
CA ASP A 3 4.13 28.53 -30.53
C ASP A 3 4.33 27.82 -29.19
N ASP A 4 4.93 28.53 -28.22
CA ASP A 4 5.12 28.05 -26.85
C ASP A 4 3.89 28.41 -26.03
N ALA A 5 2.82 27.65 -26.25
CA ALA A 5 1.62 27.71 -25.42
C ALA A 5 1.94 27.05 -24.07
N THR A 6 2.57 27.81 -23.16
CA THR A 6 2.56 27.51 -21.72
C THR A 6 1.10 27.53 -21.27
N THR A 7 0.42 26.40 -21.43
CA THR A 7 -0.97 26.24 -21.04
C THR A 7 -1.00 26.24 -19.52
N SER A 8 -1.17 27.43 -18.95
CA SER A 8 -1.47 27.62 -17.53
C SER A 8 -2.78 26.91 -17.23
N VAL A 9 -2.68 25.67 -16.74
CA VAL A 9 -3.83 24.93 -16.26
C VAL A 9 -4.32 25.63 -15.00
N LYS A 10 -5.45 26.36 -15.11
CA LYS A 10 -6.18 26.87 -13.96
C LYS A 10 -7.00 25.74 -13.34
N LEU A 11 -6.32 24.83 -12.64
CA LEU A 11 -7.02 23.99 -11.67
C LEU A 11 -7.60 24.91 -10.60
N LEU A 12 -8.92 25.07 -10.58
CA LEU A 12 -9.63 25.86 -9.56
C LEU A 12 -10.27 24.90 -8.58
N HIS A 13 -9.60 24.64 -7.47
CA HIS A 13 -10.10 23.74 -6.43
C HIS A 13 -9.96 24.41 -5.04
N PRO A 14 -10.96 24.29 -4.14
CA PRO A 14 -10.98 25.01 -2.86
C PRO A 14 -9.88 24.60 -1.87
N LEU A 15 -9.20 23.49 -2.09
CA LEU A 15 -8.08 23.02 -1.27
C LEU A 15 -6.70 23.41 -1.82
N LEU A 16 -6.64 24.31 -2.80
CA LEU A 16 -5.39 24.81 -3.33
C LEU A 16 -4.91 26.01 -2.54
N ASP A 17 -3.69 25.92 -2.02
CA ASP A 17 -3.01 27.03 -1.36
C ASP A 17 -2.05 27.73 -2.33
N THR A 18 -1.31 26.94 -3.11
CA THR A 18 -0.35 27.39 -4.14
C THR A 18 -0.39 26.43 -5.31
N HIS A 19 0.03 26.86 -6.50
CA HIS A 19 0.16 25.99 -7.67
C HIS A 19 1.34 26.43 -8.55
N GLY A 20 1.79 25.51 -9.40
CA GLY A 20 2.70 25.77 -10.50
C GLY A 20 2.40 24.83 -11.68
N PRO A 21 3.13 24.92 -12.78
CA PRO A 21 2.94 24.03 -13.92
C PRO A 21 3.13 22.56 -13.51
N GLY A 22 2.09 21.75 -13.69
CA GLY A 22 2.11 20.31 -13.39
C GLY A 22 2.12 19.94 -11.90
N TRP A 23 1.96 20.90 -10.98
CA TRP A 23 1.85 20.60 -9.55
C TRP A 23 0.97 21.58 -8.76
N VAL A 24 0.46 21.11 -7.62
CA VAL A 24 -0.28 21.92 -6.65
C VAL A 24 0.14 21.67 -5.22
N GLU A 25 0.01 22.70 -4.37
CA GLU A 25 0.16 22.61 -2.92
C GLU A 25 -1.22 22.64 -2.25
N SER A 26 -1.44 21.69 -1.34
CA SER A 26 -2.57 21.70 -0.41
C SER A 26 -2.05 21.62 1.02
N ARG A 27 -2.53 22.50 1.90
CA ARG A 27 -2.08 22.62 3.29
C ARG A 27 -3.13 22.09 4.26
N SER A 28 -2.67 21.43 5.31
CA SER A 28 -3.52 21.02 6.43
C SER A 28 -2.82 21.24 7.76
N SER A 29 -3.52 21.87 8.70
CA SER A 29 -3.11 22.03 10.10
C SER A 29 -3.72 20.96 11.02
N LYS A 30 -4.48 20.00 10.48
CA LYS A 30 -5.14 18.97 11.29
C LYS A 30 -4.09 18.03 11.92
N PRO A 31 -4.26 17.62 13.20
CA PRO A 31 -3.38 16.64 13.83
C PRO A 31 -3.36 15.30 13.09
N VAL A 32 -4.49 14.88 12.52
CA VAL A 32 -4.61 13.70 11.68
C VAL A 32 -5.33 14.08 10.38
N VAL A 33 -4.71 13.78 9.25
CA VAL A 33 -5.25 14.03 7.91
C VAL A 33 -5.61 12.69 7.27
N GLY A 34 -6.87 12.54 6.86
CA GLY A 34 -7.34 11.39 6.09
C GLY A 34 -7.88 11.79 4.73
N VAL A 35 -8.34 10.81 3.94
CA VAL A 35 -8.91 11.02 2.61
C VAL A 35 -10.32 11.63 2.71
N SER A 36 -10.41 12.90 3.08
CA SER A 36 -11.68 13.65 3.10
C SER A 36 -12.27 13.80 1.69
N SER A 37 -13.57 14.10 1.59
CA SER A 37 -14.24 14.35 0.31
C SER A 37 -13.55 15.43 -0.52
N GLY A 38 -13.12 16.53 0.10
CA GLY A 38 -12.39 17.59 -0.59
C GLY A 38 -11.03 17.13 -1.12
N LEU A 39 -10.28 16.33 -0.35
CA LEU A 39 -9.01 15.79 -0.85
C LEU A 39 -9.22 14.75 -1.96
N SER A 40 -10.26 13.92 -1.85
CA SER A 40 -10.66 13.03 -2.94
C SER A 40 -10.99 13.80 -4.23
N ALA A 41 -11.77 14.87 -4.14
CA ALA A 41 -12.08 15.72 -5.29
C ALA A 41 -10.81 16.35 -5.88
N LEU A 42 -9.92 16.89 -5.03
CA LEU A 42 -8.63 17.42 -5.47
C LEU A 42 -7.82 16.38 -6.25
N PHE A 43 -7.77 15.14 -5.76
CA PHE A 43 -7.02 14.07 -6.43
C PHE A 43 -7.64 13.67 -7.77
N VAL A 44 -8.96 13.67 -7.88
CA VAL A 44 -9.66 13.41 -9.14
C VAL A 44 -9.32 14.51 -10.15
N ASP A 45 -9.46 15.78 -9.75
CA ASP A 45 -9.15 16.90 -10.64
C ASP A 45 -7.67 16.88 -11.04
N CYS A 46 -6.76 16.65 -10.09
CA CYS A 46 -5.32 16.55 -10.39
C CYS A 46 -5.01 15.43 -11.38
N ALA A 47 -5.67 14.27 -11.25
CA ALA A 47 -5.49 13.17 -12.19
C ALA A 47 -6.01 13.53 -13.61
N GLU A 48 -7.16 14.21 -13.70
CA GLU A 48 -7.71 14.69 -14.98
C GLU A 48 -6.77 15.67 -15.68
N PHE A 49 -6.12 16.56 -14.91
CA PHE A 49 -5.21 17.57 -15.43
C PHE A 49 -3.72 17.17 -15.44
N GLY A 50 -3.40 15.89 -15.19
CA GLY A 50 -2.01 15.42 -15.17
C GLY A 50 -1.10 16.14 -14.16
N THR A 51 -1.68 16.64 -13.07
CA THR A 51 -1.05 17.48 -12.05
C THR A 51 -0.76 16.67 -10.79
N ARG A 52 0.37 16.93 -10.12
CA ARG A 52 0.77 16.21 -8.89
C ARG A 52 0.55 17.05 -7.63
N VAL A 53 0.17 16.38 -6.53
CA VAL A 53 -0.16 17.05 -5.27
C VAL A 53 1.01 17.00 -4.29
N ALA A 54 1.44 18.16 -3.79
CA ALA A 54 2.25 18.30 -2.60
C ALA A 54 1.35 18.62 -1.40
N LEU A 55 1.13 17.62 -0.54
CA LEU A 55 0.41 17.82 0.73
C LEU A 55 1.39 18.32 1.79
N VAL A 56 1.14 19.52 2.32
CA VAL A 56 1.98 20.16 3.33
C VAL A 56 1.26 20.18 4.68
N THR A 57 1.91 19.64 5.71
CA THR A 57 1.37 19.61 7.07
C THR A 57 2.34 20.21 8.08
N GLY A 58 1.91 20.35 9.35
CA GLY A 58 2.85 20.55 10.45
C GLY A 58 3.69 19.28 10.71
N PRO A 59 4.84 19.40 11.39
CA PRO A 59 5.70 18.26 11.72
C PRO A 59 5.03 17.22 12.63
N GLU A 60 4.15 17.67 13.53
CA GLU A 60 3.39 16.79 14.44
C GLU A 60 2.12 16.20 13.81
N SER A 61 1.80 16.58 12.57
CA SER A 61 0.64 16.04 11.87
C SER A 61 0.91 14.61 11.41
N ARG A 62 -0.15 13.79 11.41
CA ARG A 62 -0.11 12.40 10.97
C ARG A 62 -1.03 12.20 9.79
N LEU A 63 -0.70 11.24 8.92
CA LEU A 63 -1.61 10.81 7.88
C LEU A 63 -2.29 9.49 8.29
N THR A 64 -3.55 9.31 7.91
CA THR A 64 -4.10 7.95 7.86
C THR A 64 -3.26 7.11 6.89
N TYR A 65 -3.14 5.81 7.16
CA TYR A 65 -2.45 4.89 6.26
C TYR A 65 -3.00 4.94 4.82
N SER A 66 -4.33 5.12 4.68
CA SER A 66 -5.00 5.31 3.39
C SER A 66 -4.49 6.52 2.61
N LEU A 67 -4.42 7.70 3.25
CA LEU A 67 -3.98 8.92 2.58
C LEU A 67 -2.49 8.85 2.25
N PHE A 68 -1.68 8.32 3.16
CA PHE A 68 -0.25 8.11 2.96
C PHE A 68 0.01 7.29 1.68
N HIS A 69 -0.68 6.15 1.52
CA HIS A 69 -0.55 5.31 0.33
C HIS A 69 -1.19 5.94 -0.91
N LEU A 70 -2.28 6.70 -0.77
CA LEU A 70 -2.92 7.36 -1.91
C LEU A 70 -2.00 8.42 -2.54
N LEU A 71 -1.29 9.20 -1.72
CA LEU A 71 -0.30 10.16 -2.23
C LEU A 71 0.78 9.48 -3.06
N ASP A 72 1.33 8.37 -2.57
CA ASP A 72 2.37 7.61 -3.29
C ASP A 72 1.87 7.11 -4.65
N VAL A 73 0.69 6.48 -4.69
CA VAL A 73 0.08 5.96 -5.94
C VAL A 73 -0.17 7.07 -6.98
N LEU A 74 -0.51 8.27 -6.52
CA LEU A 74 -0.77 9.42 -7.40
C LEU A 74 0.51 10.20 -7.76
N GLY A 75 1.69 9.72 -7.34
CA GLY A 75 2.95 10.44 -7.54
C GLY A 75 3.02 11.78 -6.80
N GLY A 76 2.18 11.95 -5.78
CA GLY A 76 2.20 13.10 -4.88
C GLY A 76 3.30 12.97 -3.84
N VAL A 77 3.44 14.01 -3.01
CA VAL A 77 4.43 14.03 -1.93
C VAL A 77 3.83 14.56 -0.64
N TRP A 78 4.23 13.97 0.48
CA TRP A 78 3.95 14.51 1.82
C TRP A 78 5.15 15.28 2.35
N LEU A 79 4.92 16.56 2.65
CA LEU A 79 5.89 17.50 3.15
C LEU A 79 5.47 18.01 4.53
N THR A 80 6.47 18.31 5.36
CA THR A 80 6.25 19.01 6.63
C THR A 80 6.87 20.40 6.57
N ARG A 81 6.15 21.37 7.14
CA ARG A 81 6.63 22.75 7.31
C ARG A 81 6.74 23.06 8.79
N ALA A 82 7.95 23.34 9.26
CA ALA A 82 8.21 23.72 10.65
C ALA A 82 7.81 25.19 10.89
N SER A 83 7.80 25.60 12.16
CA SER A 83 7.44 26.96 12.58
C SER A 83 8.41 28.04 12.07
N ASP A 84 9.66 27.68 11.79
CA ASP A 84 10.67 28.53 11.16
C ASP A 84 10.49 28.66 9.63
N GLY A 85 9.46 28.01 9.07
CA GLY A 85 9.15 27.99 7.64
C GLY A 85 9.92 26.93 6.85
N SER A 86 10.87 26.23 7.47
CA SER A 86 11.66 25.20 6.79
C SER A 86 10.78 24.05 6.31
N LEU A 87 11.01 23.63 5.06
CA LEU A 87 10.26 22.56 4.40
C LEU A 87 11.11 21.29 4.39
N ARG A 88 10.48 20.15 4.70
CA ARG A 88 11.14 18.85 4.66
C ARG A 88 10.22 17.82 4.04
N ARG A 89 10.78 16.78 3.41
CA ARG A 89 10.01 15.58 3.07
C ARG A 89 9.65 14.85 4.36
N ALA A 90 8.38 14.53 4.59
CA ALA A 90 7.90 14.07 5.90
C ALA A 90 8.61 12.79 6.41
N VAL A 91 8.69 11.77 5.55
CA VAL A 91 9.29 10.46 5.90
C VAL A 91 10.81 10.50 5.93
N THR A 92 11.44 11.30 5.06
CA THR A 92 12.91 11.31 4.96
C THR A 92 13.60 12.41 5.76
N LEU A 93 12.85 13.42 6.18
CA LEU A 93 13.35 14.68 6.74
C LEU A 93 14.34 15.41 5.84
N GLU A 94 14.43 15.04 4.57
CA GLU A 94 15.28 15.73 3.62
C GLU A 94 14.80 17.18 3.50
N PRO A 95 15.69 18.18 3.74
CA PRO A 95 15.35 19.58 3.55
C PRO A 95 15.00 19.86 2.09
N LEU A 96 13.98 20.69 1.88
CA LEU A 96 13.49 21.05 0.56
C LEU A 96 13.45 22.57 0.41
N ARG A 97 13.72 23.03 -0.81
CA ARG A 97 13.65 24.45 -1.17
C ARG A 97 12.21 24.90 -1.44
N SER A 98 11.38 24.00 -1.98
CA SER A 98 9.98 24.29 -2.34
C SER A 98 9.15 23.01 -2.46
N PRO A 99 7.81 23.11 -2.57
CA PRO A 99 6.96 21.97 -2.89
C PRO A 99 7.30 21.31 -4.22
N ALA A 100 7.61 22.09 -5.26
CA ALA A 100 8.05 21.59 -6.57
C ALA A 100 9.32 20.72 -6.45
N HIS A 101 10.31 21.19 -5.69
CA HIS A 101 11.51 20.41 -5.38
C HIS A 101 11.16 19.07 -4.74
N GLY A 102 10.23 19.04 -3.79
CA GLY A 102 9.71 17.81 -3.18
C GLY A 102 9.04 16.84 -4.16
N LEU A 103 8.47 17.34 -5.24
CA LEU A 103 7.90 16.53 -6.33
C LEU A 103 8.93 16.12 -7.39
N GLY A 104 10.21 16.48 -7.21
CA GLY A 104 11.26 16.20 -8.17
C GLY A 104 11.14 17.02 -9.45
N VAL A 105 10.54 18.21 -9.38
CA VAL A 105 10.39 19.14 -10.53
C VAL A 105 10.87 20.55 -10.18
N THR A 106 11.17 21.33 -11.22
CA THR A 106 11.40 22.77 -11.12
C THR A 106 10.09 23.52 -10.86
N GLU A 107 10.20 24.80 -10.50
CA GLU A 107 9.02 25.67 -10.36
C GLU A 107 8.20 25.77 -11.65
N ASP A 108 8.85 25.60 -12.81
CA ASP A 108 8.22 25.60 -14.14
C ASP A 108 7.70 24.21 -14.57
N GLY A 109 7.77 23.20 -13.69
CA GLY A 109 7.19 21.87 -13.93
C GLY A 109 8.09 20.87 -14.66
N TYR A 110 9.36 21.20 -14.95
CA TYR A 110 10.29 20.29 -15.61
C TYR A 110 10.92 19.30 -14.62
N PRO A 111 11.16 18.04 -14.99
CA PRO A 111 11.86 17.08 -14.14
C PRO A 111 13.23 17.59 -13.70
N LEU A 112 13.55 17.45 -12.42
CA LEU A 112 14.89 17.77 -11.91
C LEU A 112 15.93 16.75 -12.38
N PRO A 113 17.19 17.17 -12.59
CA PRO A 113 18.32 16.24 -12.74
C PRO A 113 18.37 15.24 -11.58
N ARG A 114 18.81 14.01 -11.86
CA ARG A 114 18.76 12.88 -10.89
C ARG A 114 19.57 13.14 -9.61
N ASP A 115 20.66 13.88 -9.73
CA ASP A 115 21.55 14.29 -8.64
C ASP A 115 20.97 15.43 -7.79
N GLU A 116 20.02 16.19 -8.32
CA GLU A 116 19.31 17.26 -7.63
C GLU A 116 17.94 16.83 -7.10
N ALA A 117 17.33 15.81 -7.70
CA ALA A 117 16.04 15.28 -7.27
C ALA A 117 16.13 14.74 -5.84
N PRO A 118 15.20 15.10 -4.94
CA PRO A 118 15.24 14.59 -3.58
C PRO A 118 15.14 13.07 -3.58
N SER A 119 15.96 12.42 -2.76
CA SER A 119 16.04 10.97 -2.77
C SER A 119 14.72 10.36 -2.28
N ALA A 120 14.20 9.41 -3.05
CA ALA A 120 13.11 8.54 -2.59
C ALA A 120 13.55 7.69 -1.37
N VAL A 121 14.84 7.37 -1.28
CA VAL A 121 15.40 6.47 -0.27
C VAL A 121 16.76 6.98 0.20
N ARG A 122 16.79 7.69 1.31
CA ARG A 122 18.00 7.81 2.15
C ARG A 122 17.78 7.04 3.44
N LEU A 123 18.22 5.78 3.46
CA LEU A 123 18.33 4.97 4.67
C LEU A 123 19.56 5.48 5.45
N ASP A 124 19.41 6.56 6.21
CA ASP A 124 20.44 6.94 7.18
C ASP A 124 20.39 5.93 8.34
N ALA A 125 21.44 5.11 8.44
CA ALA A 125 21.69 4.22 9.56
C ALA A 125 22.05 5.06 10.79
N GLY A 126 21.05 5.42 11.61
CA GLY A 126 21.29 6.15 12.86
C GLY A 126 20.15 7.02 13.38
N ARG A 127 18.91 6.87 12.86
CA ARG A 127 17.78 7.70 13.32
C ARG A 127 16.85 6.96 14.27
N SER A 128 16.34 7.73 15.23
CA SER A 128 15.38 7.31 16.25
C SER A 128 14.10 6.78 15.62
N VAL A 129 13.71 5.57 15.99
CA VAL A 129 12.34 5.07 15.84
C VAL A 129 11.42 5.97 16.68
N ASP A 130 10.19 6.25 16.23
CA ASP A 130 9.19 6.94 17.08
C ASP A 130 9.07 6.13 18.39
N PRO A 131 9.30 6.73 19.56
CA PRO A 131 9.25 6.02 20.85
C PRO A 131 7.88 5.39 21.13
N ASP A 132 6.81 5.88 20.50
CA ASP A 132 5.47 5.32 20.62
C ASP A 132 5.12 4.36 19.47
N ALA A 133 6.09 4.01 18.61
CA ALA A 133 5.84 3.09 17.51
C ALA A 133 5.52 1.70 18.05
N VAL A 134 4.43 1.11 17.57
CA VAL A 134 4.05 -0.27 17.83
C VAL A 134 4.27 -1.12 16.58
N PRO A 135 4.47 -2.44 16.72
CA PRO A 135 4.55 -3.33 15.58
C PRO A 135 3.28 -3.25 14.72
N TRP A 136 3.48 -3.26 13.41
CA TRP A 136 2.44 -3.24 12.38
C TRP A 136 2.66 -4.43 11.46
N THR A 137 1.56 -5.05 11.03
CA THR A 137 1.56 -6.02 9.93
C THR A 137 0.79 -5.42 8.76
N GLN A 138 1.50 -5.10 7.68
CA GLN A 138 0.91 -4.64 6.43
C GLN A 138 0.61 -5.84 5.54
N LEU A 139 -0.60 -5.91 5.00
CA LEU A 139 -1.02 -6.93 4.03
C LEU A 139 -1.52 -6.27 2.76
N ALA A 140 -1.14 -6.82 1.62
CA ALA A 140 -1.68 -6.48 0.31
C ALA A 140 -2.09 -7.77 -0.40
N VAL A 141 -3.36 -7.86 -0.80
CA VAL A 141 -3.92 -9.06 -1.43
C VAL A 141 -4.73 -8.65 -2.64
N VAL A 142 -4.39 -9.20 -3.80
CA VAL A 142 -5.11 -9.02 -5.06
C VAL A 142 -5.86 -10.31 -5.36
N THR A 143 -7.19 -10.22 -5.47
CA THR A 143 -8.07 -11.33 -5.85
C THR A 143 -8.81 -11.04 -7.14
N HIS A 144 -9.01 -12.08 -7.93
CA HIS A 144 -9.83 -12.04 -9.13
C HIS A 144 -11.21 -12.65 -8.86
N HIS A 145 -12.24 -12.00 -9.38
CA HIS A 145 -13.63 -12.45 -9.32
C HIS A 145 -14.16 -12.53 -10.74
N ARG A 146 -14.69 -13.70 -11.13
CA ARG A 146 -15.44 -13.79 -12.39
C ARG A 146 -16.63 -12.84 -12.33
N ALA A 147 -16.88 -12.08 -13.39
CA ALA A 147 -18.03 -11.19 -13.49
C ALA A 147 -19.33 -11.99 -13.60
N ARG A 148 -19.93 -12.35 -12.46
CA ARG A 148 -21.21 -13.05 -12.35
C ARG A 148 -22.12 -12.34 -11.35
N ALA A 149 -23.43 -12.54 -11.48
CA ALA A 149 -24.42 -11.92 -10.59
C ALA A 149 -24.21 -12.31 -9.12
N GLU A 150 -23.64 -13.48 -8.86
CA GLU A 150 -23.39 -14.04 -7.53
C GLU A 150 -22.02 -13.61 -6.96
N ALA A 151 -21.20 -12.88 -7.72
CA ALA A 151 -19.86 -12.48 -7.28
C ALA A 151 -19.95 -11.48 -6.12
N ARG A 152 -19.58 -11.92 -4.90
CA ARG A 152 -19.55 -11.09 -3.69
C ARG A 152 -18.12 -10.64 -3.39
N LEU A 153 -17.93 -9.33 -3.28
CA LEU A 153 -16.64 -8.69 -2.97
C LEU A 153 -16.44 -8.56 -1.46
N GLY A 154 -15.26 -8.16 -1.02
CA GLY A 154 -14.91 -7.90 0.38
C GLY A 154 -14.59 -9.15 1.20
N GLY A 155 -14.68 -10.34 0.61
CA GLY A 155 -14.40 -11.60 1.31
C GLY A 155 -12.93 -11.76 1.72
N THR A 156 -12.02 -11.07 1.02
CA THR A 156 -10.60 -11.02 1.41
C THR A 156 -10.43 -10.24 2.71
N LEU A 157 -11.04 -9.05 2.81
CA LEU A 157 -10.98 -8.24 4.03
C LEU A 157 -11.55 -8.99 5.24
N GLU A 158 -12.72 -9.62 5.11
CA GLU A 158 -13.34 -10.38 6.20
C GLU A 158 -12.41 -11.42 6.79
N ARG A 159 -11.69 -12.15 5.93
CA ARG A 159 -10.78 -13.22 6.35
C ARG A 159 -9.53 -12.72 7.04
N LEU A 160 -8.93 -11.67 6.49
CA LEU A 160 -7.77 -11.05 7.10
C LEU A 160 -8.11 -10.46 8.47
N VAL A 161 -9.25 -9.76 8.58
CA VAL A 161 -9.69 -9.16 9.83
C VAL A 161 -10.07 -10.23 10.86
N GLU A 162 -10.79 -11.29 10.47
CA GLU A 162 -11.12 -12.39 11.39
C GLU A 162 -9.86 -13.06 11.95
N ALA A 163 -8.83 -13.24 11.13
CA ALA A 163 -7.59 -13.88 11.57
C ALA A 163 -6.69 -12.96 12.42
N LEU A 164 -6.63 -11.66 12.09
CA LEU A 164 -5.61 -10.75 12.62
C LEU A 164 -6.14 -9.71 13.62
N ALA A 165 -7.43 -9.41 13.56
CA ALA A 165 -8.12 -8.48 14.43
C ALA A 165 -9.54 -9.00 14.75
N PRO A 166 -9.65 -10.22 15.35
CA PRO A 166 -10.94 -10.87 15.59
C PRO A 166 -11.85 -10.02 16.48
N GLY A 167 -13.16 -10.08 16.23
CA GLY A 167 -14.17 -9.38 17.03
C GLY A 167 -14.26 -7.87 16.80
N THR A 168 -13.46 -7.31 15.90
CA THR A 168 -13.49 -5.87 15.60
C THR A 168 -14.67 -5.50 14.71
N ARG A 169 -15.31 -4.36 15.01
CA ARG A 169 -16.34 -3.80 14.12
C ARG A 169 -15.67 -3.05 12.97
N THR A 170 -15.87 -3.55 11.75
CA THR A 170 -15.42 -2.92 10.52
C THR A 170 -16.34 -1.77 10.10
N LEU A 171 -15.74 -0.62 9.79
CA LEU A 171 -16.37 0.50 9.12
C LEU A 171 -15.74 0.70 7.73
N TRP A 172 -16.52 1.18 6.78
CA TRP A 172 -16.04 1.51 5.44
C TRP A 172 -16.69 2.78 4.88
N GLY A 173 -16.10 3.33 3.81
CA GLY A 173 -16.61 4.49 3.09
C GLY A 173 -15.75 4.87 1.89
N THR A 174 -16.23 5.75 1.02
CA THR A 174 -15.44 6.29 -0.12
C THR A 174 -14.51 7.43 0.30
N THR A 175 -14.59 7.84 1.56
CA THR A 175 -13.77 8.90 2.18
C THR A 175 -13.50 8.51 3.64
N GLU A 176 -12.55 9.19 4.27
CA GLU A 176 -12.28 9.09 5.71
C GLU A 176 -12.82 10.33 6.47
N PRO A 177 -13.35 10.14 7.69
CA PRO A 177 -13.50 8.87 8.39
C PRO A 177 -14.58 7.97 7.77
N ALA A 178 -14.34 6.67 7.77
CA ALA A 178 -15.32 5.67 7.35
C ALA A 178 -16.49 5.64 8.35
N THR A 179 -17.73 5.62 7.86
CA THR A 179 -18.93 5.71 8.71
C THR A 179 -19.95 4.58 8.46
N ALA A 180 -19.89 3.89 7.32
CA ALA A 180 -20.80 2.79 7.03
C ALA A 180 -20.35 1.53 7.77
N ILE A 181 -21.29 0.86 8.45
CA ILE A 181 -21.02 -0.44 9.06
C ILE A 181 -20.78 -1.46 7.95
N TRP A 182 -19.83 -2.37 8.17
CA TRP A 182 -19.56 -3.45 7.23
C TRP A 182 -20.75 -4.38 7.10
N ASP A 183 -21.23 -4.46 5.87
CA ASP A 183 -22.15 -5.46 5.37
C ASP A 183 -21.66 -5.79 3.97
N ARG A 184 -21.36 -7.07 3.73
CA ARG A 184 -20.72 -7.50 2.50
C ARG A 184 -21.61 -7.32 1.27
N ASP A 185 -22.92 -7.48 1.43
CA ASP A 185 -23.86 -7.32 0.34
C ASP A 185 -24.04 -5.85 0.00
N PHE A 186 -24.11 -4.99 1.00
CA PHE A 186 -24.13 -3.54 0.81
C PHE A 186 -22.83 -3.02 0.19
N PHE A 187 -21.67 -3.49 0.66
CA PHE A 187 -20.37 -3.19 0.05
C PHE A 187 -20.32 -3.62 -1.43
N THR A 188 -20.74 -4.86 -1.71
CA THR A 188 -20.76 -5.39 -3.08
C THR A 188 -21.70 -4.58 -3.98
N ALA A 189 -22.90 -4.22 -3.51
CA ALA A 189 -23.85 -3.40 -4.25
C ALA A 189 -23.28 -2.01 -4.54
N ALA A 190 -22.62 -1.39 -3.57
CA ALA A 190 -21.98 -0.09 -3.74
C ALA A 190 -20.85 -0.12 -4.77
N ALA A 191 -20.01 -1.16 -4.75
CA ALA A 191 -18.97 -1.36 -5.78
C ALA A 191 -19.60 -1.55 -7.17
N ARG A 192 -20.64 -2.39 -7.30
CA ARG A 192 -21.35 -2.60 -8.57
C ARG A 192 -21.97 -1.33 -9.13
N SER A 193 -22.59 -0.50 -8.29
CA SER A 193 -23.22 0.75 -8.72
C SER A 193 -22.26 1.77 -9.33
N ARG A 194 -20.95 1.64 -9.05
CA ARG A 194 -19.90 2.53 -9.54
C ARG A 194 -19.14 1.98 -10.74
N MET A 195 -19.41 0.72 -11.12
CA MET A 195 -18.81 0.13 -12.31
C MET A 195 -19.31 0.86 -13.58
N PRO A 196 -18.46 1.04 -14.59
CA PRO A 196 -17.12 0.44 -14.76
C PRO A 196 -15.96 1.21 -14.10
N SER A 197 -16.23 2.35 -13.46
CA SER A 197 -15.19 3.17 -12.84
C SER A 197 -14.50 2.42 -11.70
N GLU A 198 -13.17 2.49 -11.67
CA GLU A 198 -12.41 2.02 -10.53
C GLU A 198 -12.87 2.78 -9.28
N THR A 199 -13.08 2.04 -8.18
CA THR A 199 -13.46 2.64 -6.91
C THR A 199 -12.55 2.15 -5.79
N ARG A 200 -12.10 3.08 -4.95
CA ARG A 200 -11.42 2.79 -3.70
C ARG A 200 -12.36 3.05 -2.53
N PHE A 201 -12.44 2.09 -1.62
CA PHE A 201 -13.16 2.19 -0.36
C PHE A 201 -12.16 2.15 0.79
N HIS A 202 -12.22 3.11 1.69
CA HIS A 202 -11.42 3.14 2.91
C HIS A 202 -12.09 2.29 3.97
N VAL A 203 -11.29 1.52 4.70
CA VAL A 203 -11.76 0.61 5.75
C VAL A 203 -10.99 0.86 7.03
N ALA A 204 -11.68 0.74 8.16
CA ALA A 204 -11.08 0.85 9.48
C ALA A 204 -11.83 -0.04 10.47
N GLY A 205 -11.14 -0.56 11.46
CA GLY A 205 -11.73 -1.29 12.57
C GLY A 205 -10.81 -1.33 13.77
N GLY A 206 -11.34 -1.82 14.89
CA GLY A 206 -10.64 -1.95 16.16
C GLY A 206 -11.17 -1.03 17.25
N ASP A 207 -10.82 -1.38 18.49
CA ASP A 207 -11.16 -0.63 19.70
C ASP A 207 -9.90 0.01 20.33
N ALA A 208 -10.05 0.67 21.48
CA ALA A 208 -8.95 1.36 22.15
C ALA A 208 -7.95 0.46 22.86
N SER A 209 -8.31 -0.78 23.13
CA SER A 209 -7.56 -1.74 23.95
C SER A 209 -7.01 -2.93 23.15
N GLY A 210 -7.46 -3.13 21.92
CA GLY A 210 -7.15 -4.28 21.08
C GLY A 210 -6.55 -3.91 19.71
N PRO A 211 -6.37 -4.90 18.83
CA PRO A 211 -5.86 -4.68 17.50
C PRO A 211 -6.74 -3.69 16.73
N ARG A 212 -6.09 -2.71 16.09
CA ARG A 212 -6.71 -1.80 15.14
C ARG A 212 -6.22 -2.12 13.76
N TYR A 213 -7.03 -1.82 12.76
CA TYR A 213 -6.56 -1.85 11.40
C TYR A 213 -7.15 -0.71 10.58
N ARG A 214 -6.39 -0.30 9.57
CA ARG A 214 -6.80 0.70 8.57
C ARG A 214 -6.29 0.30 7.21
N GLY A 215 -6.98 0.77 6.19
CA GLY A 215 -6.53 0.59 4.83
C GLY A 215 -7.65 0.82 3.84
N TRP A 216 -7.63 0.07 2.76
CA TRP A 216 -8.60 0.24 1.70
C TRP A 216 -8.82 -1.05 0.91
N VAL A 217 -9.97 -1.10 0.24
CA VAL A 217 -10.31 -2.09 -0.78
C VAL A 217 -10.54 -1.33 -2.09
N ARG A 218 -9.76 -1.63 -3.12
CA ARG A 218 -9.93 -1.10 -4.47
C ARG A 218 -10.58 -2.15 -5.33
N VAL A 219 -11.56 -1.74 -6.13
CA VAL A 219 -12.29 -2.61 -7.04
C VAL A 219 -12.21 -2.02 -8.43
N SER A 220 -11.75 -2.82 -9.39
CA SER A 220 -11.62 -2.42 -10.79
C SER A 220 -12.11 -3.52 -11.73
N ARG A 221 -12.55 -3.15 -12.94
CA ARG A 221 -12.81 -4.12 -14.01
C ARG A 221 -11.50 -4.70 -14.54
N SER A 222 -11.55 -5.96 -14.95
CA SER A 222 -10.57 -6.58 -15.86
C SER A 222 -11.29 -7.07 -17.11
N ASP A 223 -10.53 -7.49 -18.12
CA ASP A 223 -11.09 -8.05 -19.37
C ASP A 223 -11.96 -9.29 -19.12
N ASP A 224 -11.74 -9.99 -18.02
CA ASP A 224 -12.32 -11.29 -17.70
C ASP A 224 -13.08 -11.34 -16.36
N GLY A 225 -13.27 -10.18 -15.71
CA GLY A 225 -13.87 -10.14 -14.41
C GLY A 225 -13.77 -8.80 -13.68
N VAL A 226 -13.59 -8.93 -12.37
CA VAL A 226 -13.39 -7.86 -11.41
C VAL A 226 -12.17 -8.21 -10.60
N VAL A 227 -11.26 -7.26 -10.44
CA VAL A 227 -10.13 -7.36 -9.53
C VAL A 227 -10.45 -6.60 -8.26
N GLU A 228 -10.27 -7.26 -7.12
CA GLU A 228 -10.34 -6.68 -5.79
C GLU A 228 -8.93 -6.65 -5.21
N GLU A 229 -8.48 -5.48 -4.78
CA GLU A 229 -7.22 -5.30 -4.08
C GLU A 229 -7.49 -4.80 -2.68
N THR A 230 -7.20 -5.64 -1.69
CA THR A 230 -7.29 -5.30 -0.27
C THR A 230 -5.90 -4.95 0.24
N ARG A 231 -5.71 -3.72 0.73
CA ARG A 231 -4.50 -3.31 1.46
C ARG A 231 -4.89 -2.86 2.86
N ILE A 232 -4.34 -3.49 3.88
CA ILE A 232 -4.56 -3.10 5.27
C ILE A 232 -3.25 -3.09 6.06
N VAL A 233 -3.21 -2.30 7.12
CA VAL A 233 -2.25 -2.43 8.19
C VAL A 233 -2.98 -2.78 9.47
N VAL A 234 -2.48 -3.77 10.20
CA VAL A 234 -2.97 -4.22 11.50
C VAL A 234 -1.95 -3.86 12.57
N THR A 235 -2.37 -3.20 13.64
CA THR A 235 -1.52 -2.80 14.76
C THR A 235 -1.37 -3.91 15.79
N GLY A 236 -0.22 -3.99 16.41
CA GLY A 236 0.12 -5.02 17.39
C GLY A 236 1.02 -6.09 16.78
N ALA A 237 1.75 -6.78 17.65
CA ALA A 237 2.60 -7.89 17.23
C ALA A 237 1.72 -9.06 16.77
N VAL A 238 1.90 -9.49 15.53
CA VAL A 238 1.30 -10.70 14.98
C VAL A 238 2.41 -11.69 14.67
N ALA A 239 2.26 -12.93 15.12
CA ALA A 239 3.23 -13.97 14.82
C ALA A 239 3.24 -14.25 13.29
N PRO A 240 4.42 -14.38 12.66
CA PRO A 240 4.55 -14.65 11.22
C PRO A 240 3.74 -15.86 10.72
N GLY A 241 3.69 -16.94 11.50
CA GLY A 241 2.88 -18.13 11.17
C GLY A 241 1.38 -17.83 11.06
N VAL A 242 0.85 -16.97 11.94
CA VAL A 242 -0.56 -16.54 11.89
C VAL A 242 -0.83 -15.73 10.62
N VAL A 243 0.11 -14.87 10.22
CA VAL A 243 0.02 -14.10 8.97
C VAL A 243 0.04 -15.05 7.77
N ALA A 244 0.95 -16.01 7.74
CA ALA A 244 1.08 -17.00 6.67
C ALA A 244 -0.19 -17.87 6.55
N ASP A 245 -0.78 -18.29 7.66
CA ASP A 245 -2.03 -19.06 7.67
C ASP A 245 -3.24 -18.23 7.27
N ALA A 246 -3.30 -16.94 7.65
CA ALA A 246 -4.34 -16.03 7.17
C ALA A 246 -4.28 -15.87 5.63
N LEU A 247 -3.09 -15.70 5.06
CA LEU A 247 -2.91 -15.66 3.61
C LEU A 247 -3.27 -17.00 2.94
N ALA A 248 -2.95 -18.13 3.59
CA ALA A 248 -3.32 -19.45 3.11
C ALA A 248 -4.84 -19.67 3.09
N ASP A 249 -5.58 -19.26 4.13
CA ASP A 249 -7.04 -19.34 4.17
C ASP A 249 -7.68 -18.49 3.06
N VAL A 250 -7.17 -17.27 2.83
CA VAL A 250 -7.62 -16.44 1.71
C VAL A 250 -7.37 -17.15 0.37
N ALA A 251 -6.17 -17.67 0.16
CA ALA A 251 -5.82 -18.38 -1.08
C ALA A 251 -6.59 -19.69 -1.29
N GLY A 252 -7.00 -20.36 -0.21
CA GLY A 252 -7.84 -21.56 -0.26
C GLY A 252 -9.29 -21.28 -0.64
N ARG A 253 -9.76 -20.02 -0.52
CA ARG A 253 -11.18 -19.67 -0.67
C ARG A 253 -11.45 -18.59 -1.71
N GLN A 254 -10.44 -17.84 -2.14
CA GLN A 254 -10.52 -16.78 -3.14
C GLN A 254 -9.51 -17.07 -4.27
N GLN A 255 -9.78 -16.56 -5.47
CA GLN A 255 -8.80 -16.63 -6.56
C GLN A 255 -7.76 -15.54 -6.39
N VAL A 256 -6.82 -15.74 -5.47
CA VAL A 256 -5.67 -14.84 -5.28
C VAL A 256 -4.86 -14.79 -6.58
N LEU A 257 -4.40 -13.59 -6.95
CA LEU A 257 -3.38 -13.37 -7.97
C LEU A 257 -2.02 -13.24 -7.29
N LEU A 258 -1.93 -12.35 -6.31
CA LEU A 258 -0.76 -12.13 -5.47
C LEU A 258 -1.21 -11.70 -4.08
N ALA A 259 -0.52 -12.17 -3.04
CA ALA A 259 -0.60 -11.64 -1.70
C ALA A 259 0.79 -11.41 -1.12
N THR A 260 0.98 -10.35 -0.35
CA THR A 260 2.22 -10.07 0.37
C THR A 260 1.90 -9.57 1.77
N ALA A 261 2.74 -9.95 2.73
CA ALA A 261 2.72 -9.42 4.08
C ALA A 261 4.09 -8.92 4.51
N TRP A 262 4.09 -7.79 5.22
CA TRP A 262 5.27 -7.08 5.66
C TRP A 262 5.14 -6.72 7.14
N SER A 263 6.22 -6.87 7.88
CA SER A 263 6.35 -6.36 9.24
C SER A 263 6.96 -4.97 9.19
N MET A 264 6.35 -4.02 9.90
CA MET A 264 6.83 -2.65 10.03
C MET A 264 6.45 -2.12 11.41
N SER A 265 6.65 -0.82 11.67
CA SER A 265 6.08 -0.17 12.83
C SER A 265 5.48 1.17 12.47
N GLY A 266 4.61 1.66 13.35
CA GLY A 266 3.97 2.96 13.26
C GLY A 266 3.09 3.20 14.49
N ARG A 267 2.20 4.19 14.46
CA ARG A 267 1.37 4.53 15.63
C ARG A 267 0.33 3.46 15.98
N ALA A 268 -0.01 3.36 17.26
CA ALA A 268 -1.05 2.46 17.75
C ALA A 268 -2.45 2.72 17.16
N ASP A 269 -2.72 3.91 16.62
CA ASP A 269 -3.99 4.27 15.96
C ASP A 269 -4.00 3.99 14.44
N ALA A 270 -2.99 3.28 13.92
CA ALA A 270 -2.76 3.00 12.50
C ALA A 270 -2.58 4.26 11.63
N THR A 271 -2.08 5.35 12.22
CA THR A 271 -1.64 6.55 11.49
C THR A 271 -0.12 6.58 11.33
N VAL A 272 0.34 7.22 10.27
CA VAL A 272 1.75 7.38 9.93
C VAL A 272 2.16 8.77 10.40
N SER A 273 3.12 8.85 11.33
CA SER A 273 3.73 10.11 11.75
C SER A 273 4.74 10.59 10.73
N ALA A 274 4.97 11.90 10.68
CA ALA A 274 6.16 12.37 10.03
C ALA A 274 7.35 11.75 10.77
N HIS A 275 8.35 11.29 10.03
CA HIS A 275 9.59 10.70 10.57
C HIS A 275 9.45 9.24 11.02
N ASP A 276 8.28 8.62 10.92
CA ASP A 276 8.14 7.17 11.05
C ASP A 276 8.99 6.50 9.96
N ARG A 277 10.04 5.79 10.39
CA ARG A 277 10.90 4.99 9.53
C ARG A 277 11.03 3.60 10.12
N VAL A 278 10.42 2.63 9.45
CA VAL A 278 10.85 1.24 9.54
C VAL A 278 11.00 0.70 8.14
N ALA A 279 12.20 0.19 7.85
CA ALA A 279 12.41 -0.61 6.66
C ALA A 279 11.52 -1.86 6.79
N PRO A 280 10.47 -2.01 5.96
CA PRO A 280 9.54 -3.12 6.07
C PRO A 280 10.31 -4.44 5.94
N GLN A 281 10.00 -5.44 6.75
CA GLN A 281 10.59 -6.76 6.66
C GLN A 281 9.61 -7.70 5.98
N PRO A 282 10.02 -8.47 4.96
CA PRO A 282 9.13 -9.42 4.31
C PRO A 282 8.74 -10.53 5.30
N VAL A 283 7.45 -10.85 5.38
CA VAL A 283 6.91 -11.89 6.29
C VAL A 283 6.45 -13.10 5.50
N ALA A 284 5.54 -12.90 4.53
CA ALA A 284 5.04 -13.98 3.69
C ALA A 284 4.55 -13.46 2.34
N ALA A 285 4.49 -14.33 1.34
CA ALA A 285 3.87 -14.04 0.05
C ALA A 285 3.09 -15.25 -0.48
N VAL A 286 1.99 -15.00 -1.20
CA VAL A 286 1.26 -16.03 -1.95
C VAL A 286 1.25 -15.68 -3.43
N ILE A 287 1.70 -16.61 -4.26
CA ILE A 287 1.53 -16.56 -5.71
C ILE A 287 0.34 -17.47 -6.04
N GLY A 288 -0.75 -16.87 -6.51
CA GLY A 288 -1.97 -17.62 -6.75
C GLY A 288 -1.92 -18.45 -8.03
N ALA A 289 -2.75 -19.50 -8.10
CA ALA A 289 -2.72 -20.48 -9.19
C ALA A 289 -2.87 -19.90 -10.60
N ARG A 290 -3.59 -18.78 -10.75
CA ARG A 290 -3.68 -18.09 -12.03
C ARG A 290 -2.34 -17.46 -12.43
N SER A 291 -1.67 -16.80 -11.48
CA SER A 291 -0.36 -16.18 -11.70
C SER A 291 0.71 -17.25 -11.93
N VAL A 292 0.71 -18.34 -11.14
CA VAL A 292 1.59 -19.51 -11.37
C VAL A 292 1.48 -20.00 -12.81
N ARG A 293 0.25 -20.17 -13.31
CA ARG A 293 0.01 -20.60 -14.69
C ARG A 293 0.42 -19.55 -15.72
N GLY A 294 0.04 -18.29 -15.49
CA GLY A 294 0.30 -17.18 -16.43
C GLY A 294 1.79 -16.87 -16.60
N MET A 295 2.58 -17.08 -15.54
CA MET A 295 4.03 -16.87 -15.52
C MET A 295 4.82 -18.15 -15.86
N HIS A 296 4.15 -19.28 -16.12
CA HIS A 296 4.80 -20.59 -16.34
C HIS A 296 5.79 -20.99 -15.24
N LEU A 297 5.44 -20.68 -13.98
CA LEU A 297 6.34 -20.81 -12.84
C LEU A 297 6.65 -22.29 -12.50
N ASP A 298 7.93 -22.63 -12.36
CA ASP A 298 8.38 -23.91 -11.80
C ASP A 298 8.15 -23.93 -10.28
N VAL A 299 6.98 -24.42 -9.88
CA VAL A 299 6.57 -24.50 -8.46
C VAL A 299 7.52 -25.37 -7.65
N GLU A 300 7.96 -26.50 -8.20
CA GLU A 300 8.85 -27.41 -7.48
C GLU A 300 10.23 -26.79 -7.30
N GLY A 301 10.76 -26.15 -8.35
CA GLY A 301 12.01 -25.39 -8.29
C GLY A 301 11.95 -24.25 -7.28
N LEU A 302 10.86 -23.47 -7.27
CA LEU A 302 10.65 -22.38 -6.33
C LEU A 302 10.65 -22.89 -4.88
N VAL A 303 9.81 -23.88 -4.57
CA VAL A 303 9.70 -24.45 -3.21
C VAL A 303 11.03 -25.06 -2.76
N ARG A 304 11.77 -25.71 -3.66
CA ARG A 304 13.08 -26.29 -3.35
C ARG A 304 14.14 -25.22 -3.03
N ARG A 305 14.11 -24.09 -3.74
CA ARG A 305 15.12 -23.03 -3.60
C ARG A 305 14.85 -22.08 -2.44
N VAL A 306 13.61 -21.68 -2.26
CA VAL A 306 13.25 -20.60 -1.32
C VAL A 306 12.52 -21.14 -0.08
N GLY A 307 12.08 -22.40 -0.12
CA GLY A 307 11.12 -22.93 0.84
C GLY A 307 9.69 -22.51 0.48
N GLY A 308 8.72 -23.06 1.21
CA GLY A 308 7.31 -22.72 1.04
C GLY A 308 6.39 -23.94 1.01
N ARG A 309 5.09 -23.65 0.93
CA ARG A 309 4.02 -24.64 0.92
C ARG A 309 3.20 -24.49 -0.35
N VAL A 310 3.04 -25.58 -1.10
CA VAL A 310 2.07 -25.63 -2.20
C VAL A 310 0.66 -25.64 -1.60
N LEU A 311 -0.19 -24.75 -2.09
CA LEU A 311 -1.60 -24.65 -1.73
C LEU A 311 -2.45 -25.10 -2.94
N GLY A 312 -3.66 -25.60 -2.65
CA GLY A 312 -4.59 -26.05 -3.69
C GLY A 312 -4.26 -27.43 -4.27
N SER A 313 -4.77 -27.72 -5.46
CA SER A 313 -4.59 -29.01 -6.14
C SER A 313 -3.41 -28.99 -7.11
N SER A 314 -2.91 -30.17 -7.52
CA SER A 314 -1.87 -30.29 -8.54
C SER A 314 -2.23 -29.65 -9.89
N ARG A 315 -3.53 -29.47 -10.20
CA ARG A 315 -3.99 -28.83 -11.45
C ARG A 315 -4.09 -27.31 -11.35
N THR A 316 -4.13 -26.78 -10.14
CA THR A 316 -4.26 -25.35 -9.82
C THR A 316 -3.41 -25.02 -8.60
N PRO A 317 -2.07 -25.20 -8.67
CA PRO A 317 -1.21 -24.97 -7.53
C PRO A 317 -1.04 -23.47 -7.31
N SER A 318 -1.22 -23.03 -6.06
CA SER A 318 -0.71 -21.74 -5.57
C SER A 318 0.51 -22.01 -4.69
N VAL A 319 1.37 -21.02 -4.47
CA VAL A 319 2.56 -21.17 -3.61
C VAL A 319 2.53 -20.14 -2.51
N LEU A 320 2.67 -20.58 -1.26
CA LEU A 320 2.93 -19.74 -0.09
C LEU A 320 4.41 -19.81 0.25
N VAL A 321 5.08 -18.67 0.29
CA VAL A 321 6.46 -18.53 0.77
C VAL A 321 6.41 -17.80 2.11
N SER A 322 6.99 -18.41 3.14
CA SER A 322 7.25 -17.74 4.42
C SER A 322 8.70 -17.27 4.41
N PHE A 323 8.93 -16.01 4.77
CA PHE A 323 10.29 -15.46 4.81
C PHE A 323 10.90 -15.57 6.20
N ASP A 324 10.13 -15.95 7.22
CA ASP A 324 10.63 -16.17 8.59
C ASP A 324 11.25 -17.55 8.81
N GLU A 325 10.78 -18.56 8.10
CA GLU A 325 11.28 -19.94 8.23
C GLU A 325 12.42 -20.17 7.22
N GLY A 326 13.57 -20.65 7.70
CA GLY A 326 14.59 -21.22 6.81
C GLY A 326 14.10 -22.52 6.17
N PRO A 327 14.77 -23.03 5.12
CA PRO A 327 14.51 -24.40 4.66
C PRO A 327 14.61 -25.35 5.87
N ALA A 328 13.64 -26.27 6.01
CA ALA A 328 13.50 -27.13 7.17
C ALA A 328 14.84 -27.81 7.52
N GLY A 329 15.52 -27.32 8.55
CA GLY A 329 16.90 -27.74 8.87
C GLY A 329 17.47 -27.12 10.13
N ASP A 330 17.32 -25.80 10.35
CA ASP A 330 18.08 -25.13 11.41
C ASP A 330 17.18 -24.30 12.35
N ALA A 331 16.63 -24.96 13.38
CA ALA A 331 15.99 -24.29 14.52
C ALA A 331 17.02 -24.16 15.66
N GLY A 332 17.77 -23.06 15.67
CA GLY A 332 18.65 -22.67 16.77
C GLY A 332 18.15 -21.40 17.45
N ALA A 333 17.89 -21.48 18.75
CA ALA A 333 17.44 -20.38 19.58
C ALA A 333 18.56 -19.37 19.87
N GLY A 334 18.28 -18.09 19.66
CA GLY A 334 19.10 -16.96 20.11
C GLY A 334 18.34 -15.65 19.92
N ALA A 335 18.14 -14.89 20.99
CA ALA A 335 17.52 -13.58 20.95
C ALA A 335 18.48 -12.60 21.63
N GLY A 336 18.88 -11.54 20.90
CA GLY A 336 19.64 -10.42 21.46
C GLY A 336 20.79 -9.89 20.59
N ALA A 337 21.33 -10.69 19.67
CA ALA A 337 22.28 -10.26 18.64
C ALA A 337 21.85 -10.70 17.22
N ASP A 338 20.78 -11.49 17.13
CA ASP A 338 20.31 -12.21 15.94
C ASP A 338 19.35 -11.41 15.05
N ASP A 339 18.83 -10.25 15.48
CA ASP A 339 17.80 -9.52 14.73
C ASP A 339 18.30 -9.01 13.38
N GLY A 340 19.57 -8.58 13.30
CA GLY A 340 20.19 -8.13 12.06
C GLY A 340 20.48 -9.27 11.08
N ALA A 341 20.96 -10.40 11.58
CA ALA A 341 21.23 -11.59 10.78
C ALA A 341 19.94 -12.24 10.28
N ALA A 342 18.92 -12.33 11.14
CA ALA A 342 17.58 -12.80 10.77
C ALA A 342 16.94 -11.88 9.73
N ALA A 343 17.03 -10.55 9.90
CA ALA A 343 16.55 -9.59 8.91
C ALA A 343 17.28 -9.75 7.56
N ALA A 344 18.61 -9.89 7.56
CA ALA A 344 19.38 -10.14 6.34
C ALA A 344 18.97 -11.46 5.66
N ALA A 345 18.74 -12.52 6.43
CA ALA A 345 18.28 -13.81 5.92
C ALA A 345 16.86 -13.73 5.31
N ARG A 346 15.94 -12.97 5.91
CA ARG A 346 14.61 -12.70 5.34
C ARG A 346 14.72 -11.99 3.99
N TRP A 347 15.55 -10.95 3.91
CA TRP A 347 15.77 -10.21 2.67
C TRP A 347 16.45 -11.05 1.60
N GLN A 348 17.40 -11.91 1.98
CA GLN A 348 18.03 -12.84 1.04
C GLN A 348 16.99 -13.83 0.48
N ARG A 349 16.14 -14.42 1.31
CA ARG A 349 15.04 -15.29 0.84
C ARG A 349 14.05 -14.56 -0.04
N PHE A 350 13.72 -13.31 0.29
CA PHE A 350 12.87 -12.48 -0.56
C PHE A 350 13.54 -12.22 -1.92
N ALA A 351 14.83 -11.88 -1.94
CA ALA A 351 15.58 -11.70 -3.18
C ALA A 351 15.62 -13.00 -4.01
N ASP A 352 15.87 -14.15 -3.38
CA ASP A 352 15.82 -15.44 -4.05
C ASP A 352 14.43 -15.76 -4.64
N ALA A 353 13.34 -15.38 -3.95
CA ALA A 353 11.99 -15.50 -4.47
C ALA A 353 11.78 -14.62 -5.71
N VAL A 354 12.21 -13.36 -5.64
CA VAL A 354 12.11 -12.40 -6.76
C VAL A 354 12.95 -12.86 -7.94
N ASP A 355 14.15 -13.41 -7.73
CA ASP A 355 15.01 -13.92 -8.79
C ASP A 355 14.41 -15.14 -9.50
N VAL A 356 13.67 -15.99 -8.79
CA VAL A 356 13.02 -17.18 -9.38
C VAL A 356 11.75 -16.82 -10.13
N VAL A 357 10.94 -15.91 -9.58
CA VAL A 357 9.68 -15.49 -10.21
C VAL A 357 9.94 -14.52 -11.36
N GLY A 358 10.95 -13.67 -11.20
CA GLY A 358 11.26 -12.53 -12.04
C GLY A 358 10.47 -11.27 -11.66
N ALA A 359 11.15 -10.12 -11.61
CA ALA A 359 10.58 -8.86 -11.13
C ALA A 359 9.49 -8.33 -12.07
N ASP A 360 9.68 -8.50 -13.38
CA ASP A 360 8.71 -8.07 -14.40
C ASP A 360 7.45 -8.94 -14.34
N GLU A 361 7.59 -10.22 -14.03
CA GLU A 361 6.48 -11.15 -13.83
C GLU A 361 5.67 -10.81 -12.57
N ILE A 362 6.32 -10.41 -11.47
CA ILE A 362 5.64 -9.89 -10.27
C ILE A 362 4.84 -8.64 -10.61
N LEU A 363 5.44 -7.68 -11.33
CA LEU A 363 4.76 -6.46 -11.78
C LEU A 363 3.59 -6.78 -12.72
N ALA A 364 3.76 -7.76 -13.61
CA ALA A 364 2.70 -8.24 -14.49
C ALA A 364 1.57 -8.94 -13.72
N ALA A 365 1.87 -9.68 -12.65
CA ALA A 365 0.86 -10.30 -11.78
C ALA A 365 0.09 -9.26 -10.94
N MET A 366 0.72 -8.13 -10.61
CA MET A 366 0.10 -7.01 -9.92
C MET A 366 -0.70 -6.10 -10.85
N THR A 367 -0.38 -6.08 -12.14
CA THR A 367 -1.07 -5.29 -13.15
C THR A 367 -2.22 -6.10 -13.73
N PRO A 368 -3.49 -5.70 -13.54
CA PRO A 368 -4.59 -6.45 -14.12
C PRO A 368 -4.44 -6.55 -15.65
N PRO A 369 -4.63 -7.73 -16.26
CA PRO A 369 -4.73 -7.81 -17.71
C PRO A 369 -5.92 -6.95 -18.16
N GLY A 370 -5.62 -5.88 -18.91
CA GLY A 370 -6.62 -4.96 -19.45
C GLY A 370 -6.59 -3.52 -18.95
N VAL A 371 -5.69 -3.13 -18.03
CA VAL A 371 -5.48 -1.69 -17.73
C VAL A 371 -4.68 -1.02 -18.85
N ARG A 372 -5.24 -0.98 -20.07
CA ARG A 372 -4.87 0.05 -21.03
C ARG A 372 -5.50 1.33 -20.51
N ARG A 373 -4.67 2.26 -20.04
CA ARG A 373 -5.08 3.66 -19.86
C ARG A 373 -5.82 4.05 -21.14
N ALA A 374 -7.08 4.47 -21.01
CA ALA A 374 -7.74 5.16 -22.10
C ALA A 374 -6.86 6.39 -22.39
N SER A 375 -6.19 6.33 -23.53
CA SER A 375 -5.48 7.44 -24.18
C SER A 375 -6.42 8.57 -24.51
#